data_AF-A0A919CSL4-F1
#
_entry.id   AF-A0A919CSL4-F1
#
_cell.length_a   1.000
_cell.length_b   1.000
_cell.length_c   1.000
_cell.angle_alpha   90.00
_cell.angle_beta   90.00
_cell.angle_gamma   90.00
#
_symmetry.space_group_name_H-M   'P 1'
#
loop_
_entity.id
_entity.type
_entity.pdbx_description
1 polymer ?
#
loop_
_entity_poly.entity_id
_entity_poly.type
_entity_poly.pdbx_seq_one_letter_code
_entity_poly.pdbx_strand_id
1 'polypeptide(L)'
;MRGRTQAPRPQPSIIEHFAKEFARFLNNVQNNEVDILGSFLIENEWEKYQKDAKDVIESLELAGFMIVPQTPTDAMVAAADQTLSKGLMGSGSRAYVTAVWSAMIGAWLESRNANLILDIFSMALSRASNPSSRRDSSMFDASFQRFRKQSQDILAGLEKTGLAVVPDEAAPVMVSAGVAETAEHRSRTNQQIGADPSYIAKLYENMLVARPK
;
A
#
# COMPACT_ATOMS: atom_id res chain seq x y z
N MET A 1 -22.82 11.16 -33.03
CA MET A 1 -22.85 10.26 -31.85
C MET A 1 -21.86 10.80 -30.83
N ARG A 2 -22.32 11.32 -29.68
CA ARG A 2 -21.46 11.84 -28.62
C ARG A 2 -20.77 10.67 -27.92
N GLY A 3 -19.44 10.63 -27.97
CA GLY A 3 -18.64 9.68 -27.22
C GLY A 3 -18.94 9.82 -25.73
N ARG A 4 -19.31 8.71 -25.09
CA ARG A 4 -19.37 8.64 -23.63
C ARG A 4 -17.97 8.89 -23.12
N THR A 5 -17.77 10.05 -22.49
CA THR A 5 -16.63 10.29 -21.61
C THR A 5 -16.70 9.20 -20.55
N GLN A 6 -15.80 8.21 -20.61
CA GLN A 6 -15.66 7.25 -19.50
C GLN A 6 -15.38 8.10 -18.26
N ALA A 7 -16.27 8.02 -17.27
CA ALA A 7 -15.97 8.53 -15.96
C ALA A 7 -14.61 7.94 -15.54
N PRO A 8 -13.71 8.73 -14.91
CA PRO A 8 -12.49 8.18 -14.35
C PRO A 8 -12.92 6.99 -13.49
N ARG A 9 -12.43 5.79 -13.83
CA ARG A 9 -12.72 4.61 -13.02
C ARG A 9 -12.33 4.99 -11.58
N PRO A 10 -13.23 4.90 -10.60
CA PRO A 10 -12.83 5.11 -9.21
C PRO A 10 -11.62 4.21 -8.97
N GLN A 11 -10.59 4.74 -8.32
CA GLN A 11 -9.46 3.90 -7.93
C GLN A 11 -10.07 2.69 -7.20
N PRO A 12 -9.75 1.45 -7.61
CA PRO A 12 -10.30 0.28 -6.94
C PRO A 12 -9.96 0.43 -5.46
N SER A 13 -10.96 0.29 -4.58
CA SER A 13 -10.70 0.30 -3.14
C SER A 13 -9.63 -0.76 -2.86
N ILE A 14 -8.76 -0.53 -1.88
CA ILE A 14 -7.67 -1.47 -1.55
C ILE A 14 -8.26 -2.88 -1.34
N ILE A 15 -9.43 -2.95 -0.72
CA ILE A 15 -10.22 -4.17 -0.54
C ILE A 15 -10.59 -4.84 -1.88
N GLU A 16 -11.07 -4.08 -2.86
CA GLU A 16 -11.39 -4.60 -4.19
C GLU A 16 -10.15 -5.18 -4.89
N HIS A 17 -9.00 -4.51 -4.78
CA HIS A 17 -7.75 -5.00 -5.35
C HIS A 17 -7.37 -6.37 -4.75
N PHE A 18 -7.32 -6.47 -3.42
CA PHE A 18 -7.02 -7.74 -2.74
C PHE A 18 -8.05 -8.83 -3.05
N ALA A 19 -9.33 -8.48 -3.07
CA ALA A 19 -10.39 -9.43 -3.37
C ALA A 19 -10.32 -9.96 -4.81
N LYS A 20 -9.94 -9.12 -5.78
CA LYS A 20 -9.70 -9.53 -7.17
C LYS A 20 -8.45 -10.39 -7.30
N GLU A 21 -7.39 -10.09 -6.56
CA GLU A 21 -6.18 -10.93 -6.52
C GLU A 21 -6.46 -12.30 -5.88
N PHE A 22 -7.30 -12.36 -4.83
CA PHE A 22 -7.77 -13.64 -4.28
C PHE A 22 -8.62 -14.43 -5.26
N ALA A 23 -9.54 -13.77 -5.97
CA ALA A 23 -10.34 -14.40 -7.01
C ALA A 23 -9.45 -14.92 -8.17
N ARG A 24 -8.42 -14.15 -8.57
CA ARG A 24 -7.43 -14.58 -9.56
C ARG A 24 -6.69 -15.82 -9.12
N PHE A 25 -6.24 -15.82 -7.87
CA PHE A 25 -5.53 -16.95 -7.29
C PHE A 25 -6.39 -18.22 -7.27
N LEU A 26 -7.61 -18.14 -6.73
CA LEU A 26 -8.47 -19.32 -6.60
C LEU A 26 -8.94 -19.85 -7.96
N ASN A 27 -9.17 -18.97 -8.93
CA ASN A 27 -9.46 -19.38 -10.31
C ASN A 27 -8.24 -20.00 -11.01
N ASN A 28 -7.02 -19.50 -10.78
CA ASN A 28 -5.78 -20.11 -11.29
C ASN A 28 -5.48 -21.48 -10.69
N VAL A 29 -5.81 -21.69 -9.41
CA VAL A 29 -5.68 -23.00 -8.77
C VAL A 29 -6.68 -24.00 -9.36
N GLN A 30 -7.84 -23.54 -9.84
CA GLN A 30 -8.84 -24.39 -10.47
C GLN A 30 -8.55 -24.62 -11.96
N ASN A 31 -8.02 -23.62 -12.66
CA ASN A 31 -7.74 -23.65 -14.09
C ASN A 31 -6.31 -23.17 -14.30
N ASN A 32 -5.39 -24.08 -14.64
CA ASN A 32 -3.94 -23.82 -14.82
C ASN A 32 -3.58 -22.74 -15.88
N GLU A 33 -4.55 -22.03 -16.48
CA GLU A 33 -4.40 -20.85 -17.33
C GLU A 33 -5.61 -19.90 -17.09
N VAL A 34 -5.38 -18.60 -16.79
CA VAL A 34 -6.47 -17.61 -16.75
C VAL A 34 -6.90 -17.29 -18.18
N ASP A 35 -7.86 -18.05 -18.70
CA ASP A 35 -8.50 -17.72 -19.98
C ASP A 35 -9.48 -16.52 -19.84
N ILE A 36 -10.00 -16.02 -20.96
CA ILE A 36 -10.96 -14.88 -21.01
C ILE A 36 -12.17 -15.12 -20.08
N LEU A 37 -12.59 -16.38 -19.92
CA LEU A 37 -13.66 -16.79 -19.00
C LEU A 37 -13.25 -16.66 -17.52
N GLY A 38 -11.99 -16.94 -17.19
CA GLY A 38 -11.45 -16.73 -15.84
C GLY A 38 -11.42 -15.25 -15.46
N SER A 39 -11.06 -14.37 -16.41
CA SER A 39 -11.11 -12.92 -16.21
C SER A 39 -12.54 -12.41 -15.97
N PHE A 40 -13.55 -12.98 -16.65
CA PHE A 40 -14.95 -12.67 -16.42
C PHE A 40 -15.46 -13.18 -15.06
N LEU A 41 -15.00 -14.36 -14.62
CA LEU A 41 -15.31 -14.88 -13.29
C LEU A 41 -14.72 -14.02 -12.18
N ILE A 42 -13.48 -13.55 -12.33
CA ILE A 42 -12.83 -12.65 -11.36
C ILE A 42 -13.67 -11.37 -11.16
N GLU A 43 -14.11 -10.73 -12.24
CA GLU A 43 -14.90 -9.49 -12.16
C GLU A 43 -16.31 -9.71 -11.57
N ASN A 44 -16.85 -10.93 -11.62
CA ASN A 44 -18.18 -11.24 -11.05
C ASN A 44 -18.14 -11.89 -9.66
N GLU A 45 -17.01 -12.49 -9.26
CA GLU A 45 -16.93 -13.31 -8.03
C GLU A 45 -16.02 -12.72 -6.95
N TRP A 46 -15.26 -11.66 -7.24
CA TRP A 46 -14.36 -11.04 -6.25
C TRP A 46 -15.08 -10.62 -4.97
N GLU A 47 -16.36 -10.24 -5.05
CA GLU A 47 -17.16 -9.82 -3.89
C GLU A 47 -17.20 -10.90 -2.78
N LYS A 48 -17.13 -12.18 -3.15
CA LYS A 48 -17.10 -13.31 -2.20
C LYS A 48 -15.86 -13.30 -1.31
N TYR A 49 -14.77 -12.67 -1.76
CA TYR A 49 -13.48 -12.61 -1.08
C TYR A 49 -13.23 -11.28 -0.37
N GLN A 50 -14.22 -10.37 -0.33
CA GLN A 50 -14.09 -9.09 0.39
C GLN A 50 -13.76 -9.28 1.88
N LYS A 51 -14.29 -10.33 2.51
CA LYS A 51 -13.97 -10.61 3.92
C LYS A 51 -12.51 -11.00 4.07
N ASP A 52 -12.02 -11.92 3.25
CA ASP A 52 -10.61 -12.33 3.26
C ASP A 52 -9.68 -11.15 2.97
N ALA A 53 -10.05 -10.26 2.05
CA ALA A 53 -9.35 -9.01 1.77
C ALA A 53 -9.29 -8.07 2.99
N LYS A 54 -10.39 -7.92 3.72
CA LYS A 54 -10.41 -7.12 4.96
C LYS A 54 -9.54 -7.73 6.05
N ASP A 55 -9.63 -9.05 6.25
CA ASP A 55 -8.84 -9.78 7.25
C ASP A 55 -7.33 -9.63 6.97
N VAL A 56 -6.92 -9.57 5.70
CA VAL A 56 -5.51 -9.31 5.31
C VAL A 56 -5.08 -7.91 5.66
N ILE A 57 -5.89 -6.91 5.33
CA ILE A 57 -5.60 -5.51 5.64
C ILE A 57 -5.49 -5.34 7.16
N GLU A 58 -6.43 -5.90 7.92
CA GLU A 58 -6.40 -5.87 9.39
C GLU A 58 -5.15 -6.61 9.93
N SER A 59 -4.77 -7.75 9.35
CA SER A 59 -3.55 -8.47 9.76
C SER A 59 -2.28 -7.67 9.45
N LEU A 60 -2.25 -6.90 8.36
CA LEU A 60 -1.15 -5.97 8.06
C LEU A 60 -1.11 -4.85 9.10
N GLU A 61 -2.25 -4.23 9.41
CA GLU A 61 -2.33 -3.14 10.40
C GLU A 61 -1.91 -3.62 11.80
N LEU A 62 -2.36 -4.81 12.23
CA LEU A 62 -1.93 -5.42 13.49
C LEU A 62 -0.43 -5.77 13.52
N ALA A 63 0.18 -6.00 12.37
CA ALA A 63 1.61 -6.25 12.23
C ALA A 63 2.45 -4.96 12.08
N GLY A 64 1.83 -3.78 12.22
CA GLY A 64 2.50 -2.49 12.09
C GLY A 64 2.74 -2.06 10.64
N PHE A 65 1.90 -2.51 9.71
CA PHE A 65 1.98 -2.11 8.29
C PHE A 65 0.71 -1.44 7.80
N MET A 66 0.89 -0.52 6.87
CA MET A 66 -0.14 0.26 6.20
C MET A 66 0.01 0.14 4.69
N ILE A 67 -1.10 0.14 3.97
CA ILE A 67 -1.11 0.27 2.51
C ILE A 67 -1.35 1.72 2.14
N VAL A 68 -0.45 2.30 1.36
CA VAL A 68 -0.46 3.71 0.98
C VAL A 68 -0.20 3.86 -0.52
N PRO A 69 -0.65 4.96 -1.16
CA PRO A 69 -0.21 5.24 -2.51
C PRO A 69 1.24 5.74 -2.51
N GLN A 70 2.03 5.27 -3.47
CA GLN A 70 3.42 5.72 -3.67
C GLN A 70 3.46 7.22 -3.99
N THR A 71 2.50 7.69 -4.80
CA THR A 71 2.27 9.12 -5.03
C THR A 71 1.20 9.63 -4.04
N PRO A 72 1.49 10.64 -3.21
CA PRO A 72 0.55 11.07 -2.18
C PRO A 72 -0.67 11.75 -2.82
N THR A 73 -1.84 11.53 -2.23
CA THR A 73 -3.07 12.20 -2.67
C THR A 73 -3.14 13.64 -2.17
N ASP A 74 -4.02 14.45 -2.77
CA ASP A 74 -4.26 15.82 -2.32
C ASP A 74 -4.65 15.91 -0.83
N ALA A 75 -5.40 14.92 -0.33
CA ALA A 75 -5.77 14.84 1.07
C ALA A 75 -4.55 14.56 1.99
N MET A 76 -3.64 13.68 1.56
CA MET A 76 -2.41 13.40 2.28
C MET A 76 -1.50 14.63 2.30
N VAL A 77 -1.35 15.31 1.17
CA VAL A 77 -0.58 16.56 1.08
C VAL A 77 -1.18 17.64 1.99
N ALA A 78 -2.51 17.82 1.98
CA ALA A 78 -3.18 18.80 2.83
C ALA A 78 -3.03 18.48 4.33
N ALA A 79 -2.96 17.20 4.71
CA ALA A 79 -2.70 16.80 6.09
C ALA A 79 -1.25 17.11 6.51
N ALA A 80 -0.28 16.91 5.61
CA ALA A 80 1.11 17.31 5.84
C ALA A 80 1.25 18.85 5.96
N ASP A 81 0.45 19.62 5.22
CA ASP A 81 0.45 21.09 5.27
C ASP A 81 0.05 21.64 6.65
N GLN A 82 -0.74 20.91 7.46
CA GLN A 82 -1.05 21.31 8.83
C GLN A 82 0.22 21.41 9.70
N THR A 83 1.20 20.56 9.43
CA THR A 83 2.54 20.58 10.05
C THR A 83 3.42 21.72 9.54
N LEU A 84 3.17 22.23 8.34
CA LEU A 84 3.93 23.29 7.65
C LEU A 84 3.46 24.72 7.95
N SER A 85 2.33 24.87 8.63
CA SER A 85 1.60 26.12 8.88
C SER A 85 2.35 27.24 9.63
N LYS A 86 3.65 27.09 9.87
CA LYS A 86 4.54 28.17 10.35
C LYS A 86 5.50 28.76 9.31
N GLY A 87 5.56 28.30 8.06
CA GLY A 87 6.58 28.85 7.14
C GLY A 87 6.48 28.65 5.62
N LEU A 88 5.58 27.81 5.09
CA LEU A 88 5.49 27.59 3.63
C LEU A 88 4.10 27.93 3.11
N MET A 89 3.97 29.05 2.38
CA MET A 89 2.71 29.42 1.71
C MET A 89 2.56 28.71 0.35
N GLY A 90 1.44 28.00 0.17
CA GLY A 90 0.63 27.99 -1.05
C GLY A 90 0.94 26.97 -2.15
N SER A 91 2.19 26.79 -2.58
CA SER A 91 2.48 25.88 -3.72
C SER A 91 3.82 25.18 -3.64
N GLY A 92 4.81 25.82 -3.00
CA GLY A 92 6.09 25.18 -2.66
C GLY A 92 5.95 24.04 -1.65
N SER A 93 4.94 24.10 -0.77
CA SER A 93 4.68 23.07 0.24
C SER A 93 4.29 21.73 -0.39
N ARG A 94 3.39 21.74 -1.38
CA ARG A 94 2.94 20.53 -2.08
C ARG A 94 4.08 19.81 -2.80
N ALA A 95 4.89 20.55 -3.57
CA ALA A 95 6.02 19.97 -4.28
C ALA A 95 7.05 19.39 -3.32
N TYR A 96 7.33 20.11 -2.22
CA TYR A 96 8.21 19.67 -1.15
C TYR A 96 7.71 18.38 -0.46
N VAL A 97 6.46 18.38 0.01
CA VAL A 97 5.84 17.22 0.69
C VAL A 97 5.85 16.00 -0.22
N THR A 98 5.53 16.19 -1.50
CA THR A 98 5.52 15.10 -2.49
C THR A 98 6.92 14.50 -2.70
N ALA A 99 7.94 15.35 -2.80
CA ALA A 99 9.33 14.91 -2.95
C ALA A 99 9.82 14.15 -1.71
N VAL A 100 9.62 14.71 -0.52
CA VAL A 100 9.98 14.07 0.75
C VAL A 100 9.28 12.72 0.90
N TRP A 101 7.97 12.66 0.66
CA TRP A 101 7.22 11.40 0.71
C TRP A 101 7.80 10.37 -0.27
N SER A 102 8.05 10.76 -1.52
CA SER A 102 8.59 9.86 -2.54
C SER A 102 9.97 9.31 -2.14
N ALA A 103 10.84 10.16 -1.57
CA ALA A 103 12.15 9.74 -1.06
C ALA A 103 12.03 8.77 0.14
N MET A 104 11.15 9.07 1.09
CA MET A 104 10.88 8.19 2.25
C MET A 104 10.40 6.81 1.82
N ILE A 105 9.41 6.77 0.92
CA ILE A 105 8.81 5.52 0.43
C ILE A 105 9.81 4.75 -0.42
N GLY A 106 10.53 5.42 -1.33
CA GLY A 106 11.57 4.79 -2.14
C GLY A 106 12.64 4.10 -1.29
N ALA A 107 13.16 4.81 -0.29
CA ALA A 107 14.17 4.25 0.62
C ALA A 107 13.65 3.05 1.41
N TRP A 108 12.38 3.04 1.82
CA TRP A 108 11.75 1.87 2.44
C TRP A 108 11.66 0.69 1.48
N LEU A 109 11.15 0.91 0.27
CA LEU A 109 10.95 -0.16 -0.72
C LEU A 109 12.28 -0.83 -1.11
N GLU A 110 13.36 -0.07 -1.17
CA GLU A 110 14.70 -0.57 -1.50
C GLU A 110 15.36 -1.35 -0.35
N SER A 111 15.01 -1.05 0.91
CA SER A 111 15.71 -1.60 2.09
C SER A 111 14.90 -2.61 2.90
N ARG A 112 13.57 -2.66 2.71
CA ARG A 112 12.70 -3.50 3.53
C ARG A 112 12.98 -4.99 3.35
N ASN A 113 12.88 -5.73 4.44
CA ASN A 113 12.73 -7.17 4.39
C ASN A 113 11.23 -7.51 4.26
N ALA A 114 10.80 -7.89 3.06
CA ALA A 114 9.39 -8.17 2.76
C ALA A 114 8.87 -9.49 3.37
N ASN A 115 9.68 -10.24 4.15
CA ASN A 115 9.31 -11.60 4.54
C ASN A 115 8.03 -11.69 5.36
N LEU A 116 7.85 -10.79 6.33
CA LEU A 116 6.66 -10.76 7.19
C LEU A 116 5.39 -10.41 6.39
N ILE A 117 5.48 -9.44 5.46
CA ILE A 117 4.38 -9.07 4.56
C ILE A 117 3.96 -10.28 3.71
N LEU A 118 4.94 -10.99 3.15
CA LEU A 118 4.70 -12.17 2.34
C LEU A 118 4.13 -13.34 3.17
N ASP A 119 4.50 -13.48 4.44
CA ASP A 119 3.93 -14.49 5.33
C ASP A 119 2.46 -14.19 5.64
N ILE A 120 2.10 -12.92 5.87
CA ILE A 120 0.71 -12.47 6.07
C ILE A 120 -0.14 -12.81 4.84
N PHE A 121 0.33 -12.48 3.63
CA PHE A 121 -0.36 -12.82 2.39
C PHE A 121 -0.50 -14.33 2.20
N SER A 122 0.56 -15.08 2.49
CA SER A 122 0.56 -16.53 2.34
C SER A 122 -0.42 -17.21 3.30
N MET A 123 -0.50 -16.73 4.55
CA MET A 123 -1.48 -17.21 5.53
C MET A 123 -2.92 -16.91 5.11
N ALA A 124 -3.18 -15.73 4.56
CA ALA A 124 -4.49 -15.38 4.03
C ALA A 124 -4.91 -16.27 2.84
N LEU A 125 -3.99 -16.51 1.89
CA LEU A 125 -4.22 -17.43 0.77
C LEU A 125 -4.50 -18.86 1.25
N SER A 126 -3.81 -19.30 2.31
CA SER A 126 -4.08 -20.60 2.93
C SER A 126 -5.49 -20.71 3.49
N ARG A 127 -5.96 -19.67 4.19
CA ARG A 127 -7.34 -19.62 4.73
C ARG A 127 -8.40 -19.54 3.64
N ALA A 128 -8.15 -18.77 2.58
CA ALA A 128 -9.07 -18.64 1.46
C ALA A 128 -9.18 -19.94 0.63
N SER A 129 -8.07 -20.67 0.48
CA SER A 129 -8.03 -21.96 -0.26
C SER A 129 -8.61 -23.14 0.52
N ASN A 130 -8.76 -23.04 1.85
CA ASN A 130 -9.42 -24.08 2.66
C ASN A 130 -10.44 -23.46 3.64
N PRO A 131 -11.68 -23.19 3.21
CA PRO A 131 -12.71 -22.61 4.08
C PRO A 131 -13.05 -23.47 5.30
N SER A 132 -12.80 -24.78 5.21
CA SER A 132 -13.04 -25.78 6.26
C SER A 132 -12.09 -25.63 7.46
N SER A 133 -10.85 -25.16 7.24
CA SER A 133 -9.84 -24.96 8.28
C SER A 133 -10.05 -23.68 9.09
N ARG A 134 -10.98 -22.80 8.68
CA ARG A 134 -11.36 -21.59 9.43
C ARG A 134 -11.86 -21.86 10.86
N ARG A 135 -12.21 -23.11 11.20
CA ARG A 135 -12.69 -23.52 12.53
C ARG A 135 -11.58 -23.89 13.52
N ASP A 136 -10.37 -24.22 13.05
CA ASP A 136 -9.25 -24.64 13.91
C ASP A 136 -8.17 -23.56 13.94
N SER A 137 -8.36 -22.56 14.80
CA SER A 137 -7.41 -21.47 15.03
C SER A 137 -6.15 -21.88 15.82
N SER A 138 -6.03 -23.16 16.22
CA SER A 138 -4.97 -23.67 17.08
C SER A 138 -3.79 -24.32 16.35
N MET A 139 -3.87 -24.52 15.03
CA MET A 139 -2.78 -25.12 14.26
C MET A 139 -2.08 -24.09 13.37
N PHE A 140 -0.83 -23.78 13.73
CA PHE A 140 0.12 -23.12 12.83
C PHE A 140 0.43 -24.09 11.68
N ASP A 141 -0.34 -24.00 10.61
CA ASP A 141 -0.16 -24.84 9.44
C ASP A 141 0.95 -24.27 8.56
N ALA A 142 2.16 -24.81 8.68
CA ALA A 142 3.31 -24.45 7.83
C ALA A 142 3.04 -24.61 6.32
N SER A 143 1.92 -25.22 5.93
CA SER A 143 1.48 -25.30 4.53
C SER A 143 1.28 -23.95 3.86
N PHE A 144 1.15 -22.84 4.61
CA PHE A 144 1.02 -21.51 4.00
C PHE A 144 2.23 -21.14 3.14
N GLN A 145 3.43 -21.67 3.44
CA GLN A 145 4.65 -21.41 2.67
C GLN A 145 4.54 -21.85 1.19
N ARG A 146 3.62 -22.76 0.85
CA ARG A 146 3.35 -23.12 -0.55
C ARG A 146 2.79 -21.96 -1.38
N PHE A 147 2.22 -20.94 -0.74
CA PHE A 147 1.66 -19.75 -1.38
C PHE A 147 2.64 -18.58 -1.45
N ARG A 148 3.92 -18.83 -1.15
CA ARG A 148 4.96 -17.79 -1.13
C ARG A 148 5.11 -17.09 -2.48
N LYS A 149 5.12 -17.86 -3.56
CA LYS A 149 5.23 -17.33 -4.93
C LYS A 149 4.06 -16.40 -5.26
N GLN A 150 2.84 -16.83 -4.96
CA GLN A 150 1.65 -16.02 -5.22
C GLN A 150 1.59 -14.79 -4.33
N SER A 151 2.09 -14.87 -3.10
CA SER A 151 2.23 -13.69 -2.24
C SER A 151 3.21 -12.67 -2.80
N GLN A 152 4.29 -13.11 -3.44
CA GLN A 152 5.21 -12.23 -4.16
C GLN A 152 4.53 -11.58 -5.36
N ASP A 153 3.75 -12.36 -6.12
CA ASP A 153 2.99 -11.85 -7.27
C ASP A 153 1.93 -10.81 -6.84
N ILE A 154 1.23 -11.03 -5.72
CA ILE A 154 0.28 -10.08 -5.14
C ILE A 154 0.99 -8.79 -4.71
N LEU A 155 2.11 -8.90 -3.98
CA LEU A 155 2.88 -7.74 -3.54
C LEU A 155 3.39 -6.93 -4.74
N ALA A 156 3.93 -7.61 -5.76
CA ALA A 156 4.38 -6.97 -6.99
C ALA A 156 3.22 -6.36 -7.80
N GLY A 157 2.05 -7.01 -7.80
CA GLY A 157 0.83 -6.50 -8.42
C GLY A 157 0.36 -5.21 -7.76
N LEU A 158 0.33 -5.18 -6.44
CA LEU A 158 0.02 -4.00 -5.63
C LEU A 158 0.97 -2.85 -5.97
N GLU A 159 2.27 -3.11 -6.08
CA GLU A 159 3.27 -2.10 -6.43
C GLU A 159 3.16 -1.58 -7.85
N LYS A 160 2.83 -2.44 -8.81
CA LYS A 160 2.52 -2.03 -10.20
C LYS A 160 1.31 -1.11 -10.28
N THR A 161 0.37 -1.20 -9.33
CA THR A 161 -0.78 -0.28 -9.25
C THR A 161 -0.46 1.06 -8.59
N GLY A 162 0.79 1.27 -8.16
CA GLY A 162 1.21 2.50 -7.48
C GLY A 162 0.87 2.54 -6.00
N LEU A 163 0.58 1.39 -5.39
CA LEU A 163 0.44 1.24 -3.94
C LEU A 163 1.75 0.71 -3.33
N ALA A 164 1.93 0.87 -2.04
CA ALA A 164 3.07 0.37 -1.28
C ALA A 164 2.62 -0.09 0.10
N VAL A 165 3.21 -1.19 0.58
CA VAL A 165 3.11 -1.62 1.98
C VAL A 165 4.28 -1.00 2.74
N VAL A 166 3.96 -0.18 3.73
CA VAL A 166 4.88 0.66 4.52
C VAL A 166 4.64 0.43 6.01
N PRO A 167 5.60 0.70 6.91
CA PRO A 167 5.34 0.63 8.34
C PRO A 167 4.29 1.68 8.77
N ASP A 168 3.65 1.48 9.91
CA ASP A 168 2.76 2.48 10.53
C ASP A 168 3.54 3.64 11.19
N GLU A 169 4.80 3.40 11.55
CA GLU A 169 5.75 4.40 12.02
C GLU A 169 6.94 4.55 11.05
N ALA A 170 7.44 5.79 10.88
CA ALA A 170 8.53 6.04 9.95
C ALA A 170 9.82 5.35 10.39
N ALA A 171 10.30 4.38 9.60
CA ALA A 171 11.57 3.72 9.86
C ALA A 171 12.76 4.71 9.77
N PRO A 172 13.88 4.49 10.49
CA PRO A 172 15.03 5.40 10.47
C PRO A 172 15.58 5.68 9.06
N VAL A 173 15.53 4.69 8.17
CA VAL A 173 15.95 4.83 6.77
C VAL A 173 15.05 5.80 5.99
N MET A 174 13.75 5.77 6.25
CA MET A 174 12.77 6.68 5.64
C MET A 174 13.04 8.10 6.10
N VAL A 175 13.13 8.30 7.42
CA VAL A 175 13.40 9.62 8.01
C VAL A 175 14.71 10.21 7.47
N SER A 176 15.76 9.39 7.39
CA SER A 176 17.05 9.81 6.85
C SER A 176 16.96 10.25 5.38
N ALA A 177 16.21 9.50 4.55
CA ALA A 177 15.96 9.87 3.16
C ALA A 177 15.15 11.18 3.05
N GLY A 178 14.10 11.35 3.86
CA GLY A 178 13.30 12.58 3.88
C GLY A 178 14.09 13.82 4.34
N VAL A 179 15.00 13.65 5.29
CA VAL A 179 15.93 14.71 5.73
C VAL A 179 16.91 15.08 4.61
N ALA A 180 17.49 14.09 3.93
CA ALA A 180 18.39 14.31 2.80
C ALA A 180 17.69 15.06 1.66
N GLU A 181 16.48 14.64 1.29
CA GLU A 181 15.67 15.31 0.26
C GLU A 181 15.35 16.75 0.66
N THR A 182 15.05 16.99 1.94
CA THR A 182 14.81 18.34 2.46
C THR A 182 16.06 19.22 2.35
N ALA A 183 17.24 18.68 2.62
CA ALA A 183 18.50 19.40 2.48
C ALA A 183 18.79 19.76 1.01
N GLU A 184 18.55 18.84 0.08
CA GLU A 184 18.66 19.11 -1.35
C GLU A 184 17.68 20.19 -1.82
N HIS A 185 16.41 20.09 -1.42
CA HIS A 185 15.39 21.10 -1.76
C HIS A 185 15.75 22.48 -1.22
N ARG A 186 16.28 22.58 0.01
CA ARG A 186 16.76 23.83 0.60
C ARG A 186 17.89 24.44 -0.23
N SER A 187 18.84 23.63 -0.69
CA SER A 187 19.96 24.09 -1.53
C SER A 187 19.49 24.70 -2.87
N ARG A 188 18.35 24.23 -3.39
CA ARG A 188 17.79 24.68 -4.68
C ARG A 188 16.85 25.89 -4.56
N THR A 189 16.21 26.09 -3.40
CA THR A 189 15.09 27.04 -3.26
C THR A 189 15.33 28.18 -2.27
N ASN A 190 16.45 28.20 -1.52
CA ASN A 190 16.76 29.19 -0.48
C ASN A 190 15.69 29.34 0.63
N GLN A 191 14.73 28.42 0.73
CA GLN A 191 13.71 28.42 1.78
C GLN A 191 14.23 27.78 3.07
N GLN A 192 13.94 28.37 4.24
CA GLN A 192 14.20 27.76 5.54
C GLN A 192 13.16 26.66 5.82
N ILE A 193 13.35 25.50 5.19
CA ILE A 193 12.55 24.30 5.45
C ILE A 193 13.28 23.43 6.47
N GLY A 194 12.54 22.91 7.45
CA GLY A 194 13.11 22.13 8.55
C GLY A 194 13.59 20.76 8.09
N ALA A 195 14.92 20.55 8.06
CA ALA A 195 15.55 19.24 7.88
C ALA A 195 15.59 18.41 9.20
N ASP A 196 14.64 18.67 10.11
CA ASP A 196 14.59 18.04 11.42
C ASP A 196 13.96 16.63 11.29
N PRO A 197 14.65 15.55 11.71
CA PRO A 197 14.10 14.19 11.71
C PRO A 197 12.73 14.08 12.38
N SER A 198 12.53 14.80 13.49
CA SER A 198 11.27 14.83 14.25
C SER A 198 10.11 15.38 13.42
N TYR A 199 10.42 16.40 12.62
CA TYR A 199 9.47 17.04 11.71
C TYR A 199 9.10 16.10 10.55
N ILE A 200 10.08 15.40 9.97
CA ILE A 200 9.85 14.44 8.88
C ILE A 200 9.02 13.23 9.36
N ALA A 201 9.28 12.71 10.55
CA ALA A 201 8.47 11.65 11.15
C ALA A 201 6.99 12.09 11.33
N LYS A 202 6.78 13.32 11.84
CA LYS A 202 5.42 13.85 12.03
C LYS A 202 4.69 14.13 10.71
N LEU A 203 5.41 14.58 9.68
CA LEU A 203 4.87 14.72 8.33
C LEU A 203 4.35 13.37 7.82
N TYR A 204 5.13 12.30 8.00
CA TYR A 204 4.75 10.96 7.61
C TYR A 204 3.49 10.46 8.34
N GLU A 205 3.44 10.60 9.67
CA GLU A 205 2.27 10.23 10.48
C GLU A 205 0.99 10.94 10.00
N ASN A 206 1.05 12.25 9.77
CA ASN A 206 -0.09 13.02 9.29
C ASN A 206 -0.58 12.54 7.92
N MET A 207 0.35 12.18 7.03
CA MET A 207 0.02 11.62 5.72
C MET A 207 -0.60 10.23 5.82
N LEU A 208 -0.13 9.39 6.74
CA LEU A 208 -0.72 8.07 6.99
C LEU A 208 -2.16 8.14 7.50
N VAL A 209 -2.45 9.10 8.36
CA VAL A 209 -3.81 9.32 8.88
C VAL A 209 -4.77 9.73 7.76
N ALA A 210 -4.30 10.52 6.79
CA ALA A 210 -5.08 11.02 5.67
C ALA A 210 -5.08 10.11 4.43
N ARG A 211 -4.50 8.90 4.53
CA ARG A 211 -4.47 7.95 3.41
C ARG A 211 -5.88 7.49 3.00
N PRO A 212 -6.10 7.13 1.72
CA PRO A 212 -7.29 6.41 1.31
C PRO A 212 -7.39 5.06 2.03
N LYS A 213 -8.58 4.69 2.51
CA LYS A 213 -8.88 3.39 3.12
C LYS A 213 -9.65 2.50 2.16
#